data_AF-A0A258IR44-F1
#
_entry.id   AF-A0A258IR44-F1
#
_cell.length_a   1.000
_cell.length_b   1.000
_cell.length_c   1.000
_cell.angle_alpha   90.00
_cell.angle_beta   90.00
_cell.angle_gamma   90.00
#
_symmetry.space_group_name_H-M   'P 1'
#
loop_
_entity.id
_entity.type
_entity.pdbx_description
1 polymer ?
#
loop_
_entity_poly.entity_id
_entity_poly.type
_entity_poly.pdbx_seq_one_letter_code
_entity_poly.pdbx_strand_id
1 'polypeptide(L)'
;MLVLSGCAPGPADQAQICAVLAQPSAPGLDQIGDAAALTALDKRLQGAGRIYGPEWLGGPIRYWGRCPRRPDTVQILLMDPEHRFAATKGGPRDHGVQRRYGTCFYERGETGWRLLACRINDAS
;
A
#
# COMPACT_ATOMS: atom_id res chain seq x y z
N MET A 1 31.71 -10.52 2.92
CA MET A 1 30.45 -9.84 2.50
C MET A 1 29.42 -10.04 3.60
N LEU A 2 29.18 -9.04 4.45
CA LEU A 2 28.06 -9.08 5.39
C LEU A 2 26.77 -8.87 4.60
N VAL A 3 25.99 -9.93 4.44
CA VAL A 3 24.68 -9.85 3.80
C VAL A 3 23.74 -9.16 4.79
N LEU A 4 23.38 -7.90 4.53
CA LEU A 4 22.32 -7.18 5.23
C LEU A 4 20.94 -7.77 4.86
N SER A 5 20.73 -9.06 5.14
CA SER A 5 19.49 -9.78 4.81
C SER A 5 18.29 -9.39 5.68
N GLY A 6 18.46 -8.46 6.63
CA GLY A 6 17.47 -8.21 7.68
C GLY A 6 16.46 -7.08 7.40
N CYS A 7 16.67 -6.25 6.38
CA CYS A 7 15.91 -5.00 6.24
C CYS A 7 15.08 -4.91 4.95
N ALA A 8 15.32 -5.79 3.98
CA ALA A 8 14.60 -5.84 2.72
C ALA A 8 13.56 -6.98 2.74
N PRO A 9 12.43 -6.83 2.06
CA PRO A 9 11.49 -7.93 1.89
C PRO A 9 12.14 -9.09 1.12
N GLY A 10 11.77 -10.32 1.47
CA GLY A 10 12.21 -11.51 0.73
C GLY A 10 11.72 -11.46 -0.73
N PRO A 11 12.32 -12.22 -1.66
CA PRO A 11 11.99 -12.12 -3.09
C PRO A 11 10.51 -12.31 -3.42
N ALA A 12 9.82 -13.23 -2.74
CA ALA A 12 8.39 -13.47 -2.92
C ALA A 12 7.54 -12.27 -2.47
N ASP A 13 7.84 -11.70 -1.29
CA ASP A 13 7.19 -10.49 -0.78
C ASP A 13 7.46 -9.30 -1.71
N GLN A 14 8.71 -9.12 -2.15
CA GLN A 14 9.11 -8.05 -3.06
C GLN A 14 8.28 -8.07 -4.35
N ALA A 15 8.06 -9.25 -4.93
CA ALA A 15 7.25 -9.39 -6.14
C ALA A 15 5.78 -8.94 -5.92
N GLN A 16 5.19 -9.31 -4.77
CA GLN A 16 3.82 -8.90 -4.46
C GLN A 16 3.71 -7.40 -4.17
N ILE A 17 4.66 -6.87 -3.40
CA ILE A 17 4.73 -5.43 -3.10
C ILE A 17 4.85 -4.62 -4.38
N CYS A 18 5.77 -4.99 -5.27
CA CYS A 18 5.94 -4.27 -6.54
C CYS A 18 4.74 -4.42 -7.47
N ALA A 19 4.04 -5.56 -7.46
CA ALA A 19 2.84 -5.74 -8.26
C ALA A 19 1.69 -4.83 -7.80
N VAL A 20 1.53 -4.60 -6.49
CA VAL A 20 0.56 -3.63 -5.95
C VAL A 20 1.00 -2.20 -6.26
N LEU A 21 2.27 -1.86 -6.02
CA LEU A 21 2.80 -0.51 -6.30
C LEU A 21 2.82 -0.16 -7.80
N ALA A 22 2.80 -1.15 -8.69
CA ALA A 22 2.70 -0.92 -10.13
C ALA A 22 1.26 -0.63 -10.60
N GLN A 23 0.25 -0.77 -9.74
CA GLN A 23 -1.13 -0.45 -10.08
C GLN A 23 -1.26 1.04 -10.40
N PRO A 24 -2.08 1.43 -11.39
CA PRO A 24 -2.20 2.82 -11.82
C PRO A 24 -2.98 3.70 -10.84
N SER A 25 -3.64 3.10 -9.83
CA SER A 25 -4.47 3.84 -8.91
C SER A 25 -3.67 4.69 -7.93
N ALA A 26 -4.19 5.88 -7.66
CA ALA A 26 -3.56 6.93 -6.89
C ALA A 26 -4.40 7.30 -5.66
N PRO A 27 -4.01 6.86 -4.45
CA PRO A 27 -4.66 7.26 -3.21
C PRO A 27 -4.80 8.78 -3.11
N GLY A 28 -5.93 9.28 -2.60
CA GLY A 28 -6.17 10.72 -2.43
C GLY A 28 -6.48 11.50 -3.71
N LEU A 29 -6.38 10.86 -4.88
CA LEU A 29 -6.83 11.39 -6.17
C LEU A 29 -8.02 10.59 -6.71
N ASP A 30 -7.94 9.27 -6.66
CA ASP A 30 -8.97 8.39 -7.19
C ASP A 30 -10.13 8.16 -6.21
N GLN A 31 -11.34 8.17 -6.76
CA GLN A 31 -12.57 7.76 -6.08
C GLN A 31 -13.32 6.78 -7.00
N ILE A 32 -13.10 5.49 -6.76
CA ILE A 32 -13.52 4.41 -7.66
C ILE A 32 -14.21 3.32 -6.82
N GLY A 33 -15.33 2.79 -7.29
CA GLY A 33 -16.05 1.70 -6.62
C GLY A 33 -16.67 2.09 -5.28
N ASP A 34 -17.21 1.11 -4.55
CA ASP A 34 -17.77 1.29 -3.21
C ASP A 34 -16.72 0.96 -2.14
N ALA A 35 -15.94 1.97 -1.76
CA ALA A 35 -14.96 1.84 -0.70
C ALA A 35 -15.58 1.83 0.71
N ALA A 36 -16.83 2.24 0.88
CA ALA A 36 -17.50 2.20 2.18
C ALA A 36 -17.75 0.76 2.63
N ALA A 37 -18.14 -0.10 1.68
CA ALA A 37 -18.25 -1.55 1.87
C ALA A 37 -16.94 -2.22 2.33
N LEU A 38 -15.78 -1.58 2.11
CA LEU A 38 -14.46 -2.12 2.47
C LEU A 38 -13.97 -1.69 3.86
N THR A 39 -14.81 -1.06 4.68
CA THR A 39 -14.43 -0.61 6.03
C THR A 39 -13.95 -1.77 6.92
N ALA A 40 -14.58 -2.94 6.85
CA ALA A 40 -14.13 -4.12 7.59
C ALA A 40 -12.75 -4.62 7.12
N LEU A 41 -12.50 -4.57 5.81
CA LEU A 41 -11.21 -4.91 5.22
C LEU A 41 -10.11 -3.96 5.68
N ASP A 42 -10.37 -2.65 5.67
CA ASP A 42 -9.42 -1.63 6.13
C ASP A 42 -9.02 -1.84 7.59
N LYS A 43 -9.99 -2.08 8.49
CA LYS A 43 -9.72 -2.39 9.90
C LYS A 43 -8.87 -3.66 10.06
N ARG A 44 -9.18 -4.71 9.29
CA ARG A 44 -8.41 -5.96 9.32
C ARG A 44 -6.97 -5.75 8.86
N LEU A 45 -6.76 -5.01 7.76
CA LEU A 45 -5.44 -4.70 7.24
C LEU A 45 -4.63 -3.83 8.21
N GLN A 46 -5.26 -2.87 8.88
CA GLN A 46 -4.58 -2.05 9.90
C GLN A 46 -4.22 -2.85 11.16
N GLY A 47 -5.07 -3.78 11.59
CA GLY A 47 -4.86 -4.55 12.82
C GLY A 47 -3.92 -5.76 12.67
N ALA A 48 -3.89 -6.40 11.50
CA ALA A 48 -3.18 -7.65 11.27
C ALA A 48 -2.28 -7.67 10.03
N GLY A 49 -2.33 -6.62 9.20
CA GLY A 49 -1.50 -6.51 8.01
C GLY A 49 -0.06 -6.14 8.32
N ARG A 50 0.84 -6.53 7.41
CA ARG A 50 2.20 -5.99 7.37
C ARG A 50 2.15 -4.59 6.76
N ILE A 51 2.79 -3.64 7.42
CA ILE A 51 2.88 -2.25 6.99
C ILE A 51 4.23 -2.05 6.31
N TYR A 52 4.22 -1.50 5.10
CA TYR A 52 5.42 -1.16 4.36
C TYR A 52 5.44 0.31 3.94
N GLY A 53 6.64 0.91 3.93
CA GLY A 53 6.88 2.30 3.55
C GLY A 53 8.12 2.48 2.65
N PRO A 54 8.33 3.70 2.13
CA PRO A 54 9.43 4.06 1.21
C PRO A 54 10.81 3.92 1.82
N GLU A 55 10.88 4.06 3.13
CA GLU A 55 12.11 4.04 3.91
C GLU A 55 11.83 3.25 5.18
N TRP A 56 12.89 2.75 5.81
CA TRP A 56 12.74 2.18 7.14
C TRP A 56 12.60 3.31 8.16
N LEU A 57 11.41 3.46 8.73
CA LEU A 57 11.08 4.51 9.70
C LEU A 57 11.11 4.01 11.16
N GLY A 58 11.62 2.81 11.43
CA GLY A 58 11.46 2.14 12.72
C GLY A 58 10.01 1.68 12.99
N GLY A 59 9.77 1.08 14.16
CA GLY A 59 8.44 0.63 14.56
C GLY A 59 7.85 -0.50 13.69
N PRO A 60 6.51 -0.58 13.53
CA PRO A 60 5.88 -1.65 12.76
C PRO A 60 6.03 -1.50 11.23
N ILE A 61 6.63 -0.40 10.76
CA ILE A 61 6.75 -0.07 9.33
C ILE A 61 8.03 -0.69 8.77
N ARG A 62 7.85 -1.60 7.82
CA ARG A 62 8.93 -2.27 7.09
C ARG A 62 9.27 -1.48 5.84
N TYR A 63 10.51 -1.57 5.39
CA TYR A 63 10.87 -1.07 4.06
C TYR A 63 10.22 -1.94 2.98
N TRP A 64 9.58 -1.34 1.96
CA TRP A 64 8.98 -2.09 0.84
C TRP A 64 9.98 -2.53 -0.25
N GLY A 65 11.26 -2.20 -0.12
CA GLY A 65 12.27 -2.59 -1.10
C GLY A 65 12.33 -1.69 -2.34
N ARG A 66 12.86 -2.24 -3.44
CA ARG A 66 13.07 -1.50 -4.70
C ARG A 66 12.11 -1.99 -5.77
N CYS A 67 11.19 -1.13 -6.18
CA CYS A 67 10.26 -1.40 -7.28
C CYS A 67 10.53 -0.44 -8.45
N PRO A 68 10.49 -0.91 -9.71
CA PRO A 68 10.80 -0.10 -10.89
C PRO A 68 9.74 0.98 -11.17
N ARG A 69 8.51 0.76 -10.71
CA ARG A 69 7.41 1.74 -10.74
C ARG A 69 6.85 1.91 -9.34
N ARG A 70 6.63 3.16 -8.97
CA ARG A 70 5.99 3.54 -7.70
C ARG A 70 5.19 4.83 -7.92
N PRO A 71 3.94 4.94 -7.45
CA PRO A 71 3.18 6.17 -7.52
C PRO A 71 3.64 7.09 -6.38
N ASP A 72 3.89 8.36 -6.68
CA ASP A 72 4.33 9.36 -5.68
C ASP A 72 3.26 9.65 -4.61
N THR A 73 2.01 9.25 -4.87
CA THR A 73 0.89 9.35 -3.95
C THR A 73 0.87 8.25 -2.90
N VAL A 74 1.60 7.14 -3.09
CA VAL A 74 1.63 6.04 -2.12
C VAL A 74 2.69 6.27 -1.06
N GLN A 75 2.27 6.23 0.21
CA GLN A 75 3.14 6.43 1.37
C GLN A 75 3.22 5.19 2.23
N ILE A 76 2.12 4.45 2.30
CA ILE A 76 2.00 3.22 3.06
C ILE A 76 1.36 2.16 2.18
N LEU A 77 1.91 0.95 2.24
CA LEU A 77 1.30 -0.27 1.73
C LEU A 77 0.97 -1.17 2.92
N LEU A 78 -0.28 -1.58 3.03
CA LEU A 78 -0.76 -2.61 3.94
C LEU A 78 -0.98 -3.87 3.14
N MET A 79 -0.51 -5.01 3.62
CA MET A 79 -0.75 -6.30 2.98
C MET A 79 -1.05 -7.35 4.04
N ASP A 80 -2.07 -8.17 3.83
CA ASP A 80 -2.32 -9.28 4.73
C ASP A 80 -1.24 -10.37 4.62
N PRO A 81 -1.02 -11.20 5.64
CA PRO A 81 0.04 -12.22 5.62
C PRO A 81 -0.06 -13.25 4.50
N GLU A 82 -1.29 -13.48 3.99
CA GLU A 82 -1.58 -14.41 2.90
C GLU A 82 -1.45 -13.77 1.50
N HIS A 83 -1.14 -12.46 1.43
CA HIS A 83 -1.12 -11.66 0.21
C HIS A 83 -2.40 -11.78 -0.61
N ARG A 84 -3.56 -11.93 0.05
CA ARG A 84 -4.87 -11.96 -0.62
C ARG A 84 -5.44 -10.55 -0.77
N PHE A 85 -5.17 -9.69 0.20
CA PHE A 85 -5.65 -8.32 0.19
C PHE A 85 -4.52 -7.35 0.52
N ALA A 86 -4.60 -6.18 -0.13
CA ALA A 86 -3.68 -5.09 0.12
C ALA A 86 -4.44 -3.76 0.11
N ALA A 87 -3.85 -2.74 0.73
CA ALA A 87 -4.31 -1.38 0.60
C ALA A 87 -3.12 -0.42 0.53
N THR A 88 -3.17 0.53 -0.40
CA THR A 88 -2.21 1.64 -0.45
C THR A 88 -2.86 2.88 0.14
N LYS A 89 -2.13 3.59 0.99
CA LYS A 89 -2.56 4.83 1.62
C LYS A 89 -1.59 5.97 1.34
N GLY A 90 -2.13 7.17 1.29
CA GLY A 90 -1.36 8.38 1.02
C GLY A 90 -2.17 9.37 0.22
N GLY A 91 -1.48 10.20 -0.53
CA GLY A 91 -2.05 11.11 -1.50
C GLY A 91 -1.10 12.22 -1.89
N PRO A 92 -1.55 13.16 -2.75
CA PRO A 92 -0.71 14.23 -3.27
C PRO A 92 -0.16 15.08 -2.13
N ARG A 93 1.14 15.39 -2.24
CA ARG A 93 1.82 16.33 -1.36
C ARG A 93 2.22 17.57 -2.15
N ASP A 94 2.11 18.71 -1.50
CA ASP A 94 2.50 20.01 -2.01
C ASP A 94 3.55 20.58 -1.04
N HIS A 95 4.79 20.74 -1.51
CA HIS A 95 5.95 21.08 -0.65
C HIS A 95 6.07 20.21 0.62
N GLY A 96 5.80 18.91 0.50
CA GLY A 96 5.85 17.94 1.62
C GLY A 96 4.59 17.91 2.50
N VAL A 97 3.67 18.86 2.35
CA VAL A 97 2.40 18.93 3.09
C VAL A 97 1.35 18.03 2.42
N GLN A 98 0.71 17.17 3.21
CA GLN A 98 -0.39 16.33 2.73
C GLN A 98 -1.59 17.20 2.35
N ARG A 99 -2.02 17.18 1.07
CA ARG A 99 -3.18 17.96 0.62
C ARG A 99 -4.48 17.17 0.69
N ARG A 100 -4.42 15.90 0.32
CA ARG A 100 -5.53 14.95 0.39
C ARG A 100 -5.00 13.61 0.80
N TYR A 101 -5.72 12.90 1.64
CA TYR A 101 -5.37 11.54 2.02
C TYR A 101 -6.45 10.60 1.50
N GLY A 102 -6.06 9.40 1.11
CA GLY A 102 -6.99 8.40 0.62
C GLY A 102 -6.45 7.00 0.76
N THR A 103 -7.26 6.04 0.34
CA THR A 103 -6.95 4.63 0.42
C THR A 103 -7.50 3.91 -0.80
N CYS A 104 -6.64 3.13 -1.46
CA CYS A 104 -7.04 2.21 -2.53
C CYS A 104 -6.86 0.78 -2.03
N PHE A 105 -7.83 -0.09 -2.34
CA PHE A 105 -7.90 -1.47 -1.89
C PHE A 105 -7.74 -2.42 -3.06
N TYR A 106 -7.04 -3.52 -2.82
CA TYR A 106 -6.73 -4.51 -3.84
C TYR A 106 -7.00 -5.91 -3.32
N GLU A 107 -7.35 -6.79 -4.27
CA GLU A 107 -7.48 -8.22 -4.07
C GLU A 107 -6.58 -8.94 -5.06
N ARG A 108 -5.91 -10.00 -4.60
CA ARG A 108 -5.16 -10.89 -5.48
C ARG A 108 -6.10 -11.93 -6.07
N GLY A 109 -6.35 -11.83 -7.37
CA GLY A 109 -6.98 -12.87 -8.17
C GLY A 109 -5.96 -13.80 -8.82
N GLU A 110 -6.44 -14.71 -9.67
CA GLU A 110 -5.60 -15.70 -10.36
C GLU A 110 -4.56 -15.07 -11.29
N THR A 111 -4.91 -13.96 -11.95
CA THR A 111 -4.05 -13.25 -12.91
C THR A 111 -3.21 -12.14 -12.27
N GLY A 112 -3.33 -11.95 -10.95
CA GLY A 112 -2.61 -10.90 -10.22
C GLY A 112 -3.52 -9.98 -9.41
N TRP A 113 -2.98 -8.82 -9.05
CA TRP A 113 -3.68 -7.85 -8.22
C TRP A 113 -4.70 -7.04 -9.03
N ARG A 114 -5.90 -6.89 -8.46
CA ARG A 114 -7.01 -6.13 -9.02
C ARG A 114 -7.43 -5.05 -8.03
N LEU A 115 -7.65 -3.83 -8.52
CA LEU A 115 -8.25 -2.76 -7.74
C LEU A 115 -9.71 -3.09 -7.41
N LEU A 116 -10.08 -3.00 -6.14
CA LEU A 116 -11.45 -3.12 -5.67
C LEU A 116 -12.15 -1.77 -5.62
N ALA A 117 -11.54 -0.80 -4.92
CA ALA A 117 -12.07 0.54 -4.76
C ALA A 117 -10.98 1.51 -4.29
N CYS A 118 -11.20 2.81 -4.50
CA CYS A 118 -10.44 3.90 -3.91
C CYS A 118 -11.40 4.89 -3.24
N ARG A 119 -11.00 5.42 -2.09
CA ARG A 119 -11.66 6.57 -1.46
C ARG A 119 -10.68 7.66 -1.09
N ILE A 120 -11.19 8.89 -1.09
CA ILE A 120 -10.59 10.01 -0.38
C ILE A 120 -11.09 9.90 1.06
N ASN A 121 -10.17 9.90 2.01
CA ASN A 121 -10.50 9.98 3.43
C ASN A 121 -10.60 11.48 3.74
N ASP A 122 -11.76 11.94 4.20
CA ASP A 122 -11.87 13.29 4.73
C ASP A 122 -10.86 13.45 5.88
N ALA A 123 -10.23 14.62 5.96
CA ALA A 123 -9.30 14.93 7.03
C ALA A 123 -10.04 14.85 8.37
N SER A 124 -9.76 13.79 9.13
CA SER A 124 -10.19 13.66 10.52
C SER A 124 -9.34 14.52 11.44
#